data_AF-A0A7C7IAK1-F1
#
_entry.id   AF-A0A7C7IAK1-F1
#
_cell.length_a   1.000
_cell.length_b   1.000
_cell.length_c   1.000
_cell.angle_alpha   90.00
_cell.angle_beta   90.00
_cell.angle_gamma   90.00
#
_symmetry.space_group_name_H-M   'P 1'
#
loop_
_entity.id
_entity.type
_entity.pdbx_description
1 polymer ?
#
loop_
_entity_poly.entity_id
_entity_poly.type
_entity_poly.pdbx_seq_one_letter_code
_entity_poly.pdbx_strand_id
1 'polypeptide(L)'
;MRAKFPSLRNFLVSRSNLRESDILRRTTMDIQGTWFNELGSTMVLRPVSRGQFSGDYRTAVSATACARGVFRITGRSATDIGGDTLGFVVSWNNRGSVCKSVAAWSGQAQTINGVDQINAFWLLTVESNPDMNWYATHVGQDVFTRTRPTDEVIERNLQSVRQSHP
;
A
#
# COMPACT_ATOMS: atom_id res chain seq x y z
N MET A 1 -5.74 30.22 1.22
CA MET A 1 -6.78 29.33 1.80
C MET A 1 -6.08 28.22 2.56
N ARG A 2 -6.29 28.07 3.87
CA ARG A 2 -5.81 26.89 4.61
C ARG A 2 -6.88 25.81 4.51
N ALA A 3 -6.56 24.68 3.88
CA ALA A 3 -7.39 23.49 3.98
C ALA A 3 -7.55 23.15 5.47
N LYS A 4 -8.78 23.16 5.96
CA LYS A 4 -9.11 22.85 7.35
C LYS A 4 -9.10 21.33 7.49
N PHE A 5 -7.93 20.75 7.65
CA PHE A 5 -7.81 19.31 7.91
C PHE A 5 -8.52 19.00 9.24
N PRO A 6 -9.41 18.00 9.29
CA PRO A 6 -9.98 17.55 10.55
C PRO A 6 -8.84 17.21 11.53
N SER A 7 -8.98 17.62 12.79
CA SER A 7 -8.02 17.27 13.84
C SER A 7 -7.85 15.74 13.90
N LEU A 8 -6.62 15.27 14.13
CA LEU A 8 -6.36 13.85 14.42
C LEU A 8 -7.24 13.31 15.56
N ARG A 9 -7.63 14.18 16.51
CA ARG A 9 -8.58 13.81 17.56
C ARG A 9 -9.95 13.45 16.99
N ASN A 10 -10.43 14.11 15.93
CA ASN A 10 -11.72 13.82 15.33
C ASN A 10 -11.74 12.45 14.61
N PHE A 11 -10.58 11.93 14.19
CA PHE A 11 -10.45 10.55 13.69
C PHE A 11 -10.39 9.50 14.80
N LEU A 12 -9.99 9.90 16.01
CA LEU A 12 -9.88 9.00 17.18
C LEU A 12 -11.17 8.93 18.01
N VAL A 13 -12.16 9.78 17.74
CA VAL A 13 -13.43 9.87 18.50
C VAL A 13 -14.43 8.81 18.02
N SER A 14 -14.33 7.63 18.63
CA SER A 14 -15.42 6.91 19.32
C SER A 14 -14.84 5.64 19.97
N ARG A 15 -13.87 5.81 20.86
CA ARG A 15 -13.31 4.71 21.69
C ARG A 15 -13.77 4.78 23.15
N SER A 16 -14.47 5.84 23.55
CA SER A 16 -14.77 6.13 24.96
C SER A 16 -15.99 5.44 25.54
N ASN A 17 -16.81 4.76 24.72
CA ASN A 17 -18.05 4.10 25.16
C ASN A 17 -18.13 2.61 24.78
N LEU A 18 -17.06 2.03 24.25
CA LEU A 18 -17.03 0.60 23.89
C LEU A 18 -16.40 -0.19 25.02
N ARG A 19 -17.03 -1.28 25.46
CA ARG A 19 -16.43 -2.19 26.43
C ARG A 19 -15.14 -2.74 25.82
N GLU A 20 -14.13 -3.01 26.63
CA GLU A 20 -12.85 -3.60 26.17
C GLU A 20 -13.07 -4.91 25.39
N SER A 21 -14.12 -5.67 25.75
CA SER A 21 -14.60 -6.83 25.01
C SER A 21 -15.15 -6.52 23.61
N ASP A 22 -15.71 -5.33 23.39
CA ASP A 22 -16.25 -4.89 22.09
C ASP A 22 -15.14 -4.31 21.20
N ILE A 23 -14.11 -3.71 21.81
CA ILE A 23 -12.87 -3.29 21.15
C ILE A 23 -12.12 -4.51 20.60
N LEU A 24 -12.12 -5.62 21.32
CA LEU A 24 -11.53 -6.90 20.91
C LEU A 24 -12.43 -7.72 19.96
N ARG A 25 -13.69 -7.33 19.77
CA ARG A 25 -14.67 -8.01 18.89
C ARG A 25 -14.85 -7.35 17.53
N ARG A 26 -14.23 -6.19 17.27
CA ARG A 26 -14.07 -5.73 15.90
C ARG A 26 -13.10 -6.70 15.24
N THR A 27 -13.61 -7.57 14.37
CA THR A 27 -12.80 -8.46 13.53
C THR A 27 -11.83 -7.60 12.73
N THR A 28 -10.64 -7.40 13.29
CA THR A 28 -9.46 -6.90 12.63
C THR A 28 -9.27 -7.69 11.35
N MET A 29 -9.16 -6.99 10.22
CA MET A 29 -8.92 -7.64 8.94
C MET A 29 -7.54 -8.31 8.97
N ASP A 30 -7.52 -9.62 8.75
CA ASP A 30 -6.27 -10.32 8.47
C ASP A 30 -5.73 -9.83 7.12
N ILE A 31 -4.56 -9.19 7.16
CA ILE A 31 -3.89 -8.67 5.95
C ILE A 31 -3.00 -9.72 5.28
N GLN A 32 -2.83 -10.90 5.86
CA GLN A 32 -1.97 -11.95 5.30
C GLN A 32 -2.53 -12.49 3.98
N GLY A 33 -1.65 -13.03 3.14
CA GLY A 33 -2.01 -13.65 1.87
C GLY A 33 -1.88 -12.71 0.68
N THR A 34 -2.58 -13.04 -0.40
CA THR A 34 -2.43 -12.38 -1.70
C THR A 34 -3.35 -11.17 -1.83
N TRP A 35 -2.80 -10.14 -2.47
CA TRP A 35 -3.43 -8.86 -2.79
C TRP A 35 -3.07 -8.46 -4.22
N PHE A 36 -4.00 -7.80 -4.90
CA PHE A 36 -3.82 -7.28 -6.26
C PHE A 36 -4.17 -5.81 -6.28
N ASN A 37 -3.29 -4.96 -6.82
CA ASN A 37 -3.67 -3.57 -7.09
C ASN A 37 -4.52 -3.46 -8.36
N GLU A 38 -5.06 -2.28 -8.60
CA GLU A 38 -5.92 -1.94 -9.72
C GLU A 38 -5.22 -2.03 -11.09
N LEU A 39 -3.89 -2.10 -11.11
CA LEU A 39 -3.03 -2.29 -12.30
C LEU A 39 -2.63 -3.76 -12.49
N GLY A 40 -3.12 -4.68 -11.65
CA GLY A 40 -2.84 -6.11 -11.73
C GLY A 40 -1.53 -6.55 -11.08
N SER A 41 -0.80 -5.65 -10.42
CA SER A 41 0.39 -5.99 -9.62
C SER A 41 -0.01 -6.84 -8.43
N THR A 42 0.82 -7.81 -8.07
CA THR A 42 0.56 -8.79 -7.02
C THR A 42 1.44 -8.54 -5.81
N MET A 43 0.84 -8.55 -4.63
CA MET A 43 1.50 -8.49 -3.34
C MET A 43 1.14 -9.73 -2.53
N VAL A 44 2.12 -10.38 -1.90
CA VAL A 44 1.89 -11.50 -0.98
C VAL A 44 2.46 -11.14 0.38
N LEU A 45 1.58 -10.94 1.36
CA LEU A 45 1.95 -10.59 2.73
C LEU A 45 2.07 -11.85 3.59
N ARG A 46 3.15 -11.92 4.36
CA ARG A 46 3.50 -13.00 5.29
C ARG A 46 3.13 -12.59 6.73
N PRO A 47 3.15 -13.54 7.69
CA PRO A 47 2.58 -13.33 9.01
C PRO A 47 3.04 -12.06 9.71
N VAL A 48 2.06 -11.41 10.34
CA VAL A 48 2.27 -10.22 11.17
C VAL A 48 2.66 -10.69 12.57
N SER A 49 3.73 -10.12 13.13
CA SER A 49 4.12 -10.36 14.52
C SER A 49 4.54 -9.04 15.16
N ARG A 50 3.91 -8.65 16.27
CA ARG A 50 4.15 -7.37 16.95
C ARG A 50 4.05 -6.19 15.99
N GLY A 51 3.05 -6.23 15.12
CA GLY A 51 2.80 -5.28 14.04
C GLY A 51 3.89 -5.24 12.97
N GLN A 52 4.84 -6.18 12.90
CA GLN A 52 5.80 -6.29 11.80
C GLN A 52 5.31 -7.30 10.78
N PHE A 53 5.44 -6.99 9.49
CA PHE A 53 5.23 -7.97 8.44
C PHE A 53 6.25 -7.82 7.32
N SER A 54 6.35 -8.87 6.51
CA SER A 54 7.15 -8.90 5.30
C SER A 54 6.33 -9.50 4.17
N GLY A 55 6.85 -9.43 2.95
CA GLY A 55 6.13 -9.93 1.80
C GLY A 55 6.97 -9.89 0.54
N ASP A 56 6.32 -10.26 -0.55
CA ASP A 56 6.86 -10.17 -1.89
C ASP A 56 5.93 -9.31 -2.75
N TYR A 57 6.51 -8.46 -3.57
CA TYR A 57 5.82 -7.61 -4.54
C TYR A 57 6.26 -8.01 -5.95
N ARG A 58 5.29 -8.30 -6.82
CA ARG A 58 5.51 -8.50 -8.25
C ARG A 58 4.69 -7.48 -9.01
N THR A 59 5.38 -6.55 -9.65
CA THR A 59 4.71 -5.55 -10.47
C THR A 59 4.19 -6.15 -11.77
N ALA A 60 3.00 -5.73 -12.20
CA ALA A 60 2.48 -6.00 -13.54
C ALA A 60 2.91 -4.93 -14.56
N VAL A 61 3.35 -3.77 -14.08
CA VAL A 61 3.69 -2.60 -14.89
C VAL A 61 5.00 -1.97 -14.44
N SER A 62 5.70 -1.29 -15.35
CA SER A 62 6.92 -0.57 -15.01
C SER A 62 7.03 0.62 -15.95
N ALA A 63 7.02 1.84 -15.42
CA ALA A 63 7.01 3.06 -16.21
C ALA A 63 8.28 3.22 -17.06
N THR A 64 9.40 2.66 -16.61
CA THR A 64 10.72 2.68 -17.24
C THR A 64 11.16 1.31 -17.74
N ALA A 65 10.31 0.27 -17.61
CA ALA A 65 10.63 -1.13 -17.85
C ALA A 65 11.80 -1.70 -17.02
N CYS A 66 12.31 -0.97 -16.02
CA CYS A 66 13.44 -1.43 -15.20
C CYS A 66 13.02 -2.51 -14.19
N ALA A 67 11.78 -2.47 -13.70
CA ALA A 67 11.32 -3.31 -12.60
C ALA A 67 10.85 -4.68 -13.11
N ARG A 68 11.62 -5.73 -12.84
CA ARG A 68 11.36 -7.11 -13.28
C ARG A 68 11.52 -8.09 -12.12
N GLY A 69 10.69 -9.12 -12.12
CA GLY A 69 10.74 -10.17 -11.10
C GLY A 69 10.06 -9.76 -9.79
N VAL A 70 10.59 -10.27 -8.68
CA VAL A 70 10.00 -10.12 -7.34
C VAL A 70 10.86 -9.21 -6.49
N PHE A 71 10.22 -8.29 -5.77
CA PHE A 71 10.84 -7.36 -4.82
C PHE A 71 10.36 -7.67 -3.41
N ARG A 72 11.17 -7.35 -2.40
CA ARG A 72 10.84 -7.62 -0.99
C ARG A 72 10.06 -6.47 -0.39
N ILE A 73 9.05 -6.82 0.40
CA ILE A 73 8.27 -5.90 1.22
C ILE A 73 8.73 -6.03 2.66
N THR A 74 8.87 -4.88 3.33
CA THR A 74 8.90 -4.80 4.80
C THR A 74 7.90 -3.74 5.24
N GLY A 75 7.18 -3.99 6.33
CA GLY A 75 6.10 -3.11 6.75
C GLY A 75 5.71 -3.24 8.20
N ARG A 76 4.84 -2.32 8.61
CA ARG A 76 4.28 -2.23 9.95
C ARG A 76 2.76 -2.06 9.90
N SER A 77 2.05 -2.69 10.81
CA SER A 77 0.62 -2.50 11.07
C SER A 77 0.40 -2.05 12.50
N ALA A 78 -0.74 -1.41 12.76
CA ALA A 78 -1.12 -0.98 14.11
C ALA A 78 -1.39 -2.15 15.08
N THR A 79 -1.72 -3.34 14.55
CA THR A 79 -2.10 -4.52 15.33
C THR A 79 -1.45 -5.79 14.77
N ASP A 80 -1.40 -6.84 15.60
CA ASP A 80 -0.80 -8.14 15.28
C ASP A 80 -1.72 -9.03 14.43
N ILE A 81 -3.01 -8.71 14.39
CA ILE A 81 -4.05 -9.39 13.62
C ILE A 81 -4.43 -8.60 12.36
N GLY A 82 -3.61 -7.62 11.97
CA GLY A 82 -3.88 -6.69 10.86
C GLY A 82 -5.05 -5.74 11.18
N GLY A 83 -5.18 -4.63 10.45
CA GLY A 83 -6.33 -3.72 10.60
C GLY A 83 -6.06 -2.30 11.11
N ASP A 84 -6.94 -1.43 10.63
CA ASP A 84 -7.06 0.03 10.70
C ASP A 84 -5.93 0.85 10.03
N THR A 85 -4.64 0.60 10.27
CA THR A 85 -3.58 1.28 9.50
C THR A 85 -2.35 0.41 9.29
N LEU A 86 -1.71 0.61 8.14
CA LEU A 86 -0.45 -0.03 7.79
C LEU A 86 0.41 0.89 6.93
N GLY A 87 1.71 0.61 6.94
CA GLY A 87 2.65 1.15 5.97
C GLY A 87 3.67 0.11 5.59
N PHE A 88 4.14 0.15 4.34
CA PHE A 88 5.15 -0.76 3.85
C PHE A 88 6.02 -0.09 2.78
N VAL A 89 7.20 -0.67 2.55
CA VAL A 89 8.16 -0.16 1.57
C VAL A 89 8.64 -1.26 0.64
N VAL A 90 8.95 -0.87 -0.59
CA VAL A 90 9.58 -1.71 -1.61
C VAL A 90 10.77 -0.94 -2.18
N SER A 91 11.96 -1.51 -2.07
CA SER A 91 13.11 -1.05 -2.85
C SER A 91 13.09 -1.76 -4.20
N TRP A 92 13.15 -1.00 -5.29
CA TRP A 92 13.15 -1.51 -6.66
C TRP A 92 14.53 -1.99 -7.08
N ASN A 93 15.10 -2.87 -6.26
CA ASN A 93 16.40 -3.49 -6.42
C ASN A 93 16.29 -4.99 -6.09
N ASN A 94 16.65 -5.83 -7.04
CA ASN A 94 16.79 -7.27 -6.87
C ASN A 94 17.91 -7.79 -7.79
N ARG A 95 18.08 -9.11 -7.86
CA ARG A 95 19.13 -9.73 -8.69
C ARG A 95 19.07 -9.37 -10.19
N GLY A 96 17.89 -9.06 -10.72
CA GLY A 96 17.66 -8.79 -12.15
C GLY A 96 17.32 -7.34 -12.49
N SER A 97 17.16 -6.47 -11.49
CA SER A 97 16.67 -5.10 -11.66
C SER A 97 17.32 -4.16 -10.67
N VAL A 98 17.81 -3.02 -11.17
CA VAL A 98 18.29 -1.90 -10.34
C VAL A 98 17.65 -0.61 -10.88
N CYS A 99 16.54 -0.20 -10.27
CA CYS A 99 15.78 0.97 -10.69
C CYS A 99 16.15 2.26 -9.93
N LYS A 100 17.07 2.17 -8.95
CA LYS A 100 17.51 3.29 -8.11
C LYS A 100 16.34 4.09 -7.50
N SER A 101 15.34 3.36 -7.02
CA SER A 101 14.13 3.98 -6.48
C SER A 101 13.51 3.16 -5.36
N VAL A 102 12.70 3.83 -4.54
CA VAL A 102 11.97 3.23 -3.43
C VAL A 102 10.54 3.76 -3.46
N ALA A 103 9.57 2.86 -3.34
CA ALA A 103 8.18 3.21 -3.09
C ALA A 103 7.79 2.89 -1.64
N ALA A 104 7.08 3.82 -1.00
CA ALA A 104 6.53 3.66 0.33
C ALA A 104 5.03 3.90 0.30
N TRP A 105 4.25 2.95 0.84
CA TRP A 105 2.80 3.03 0.95
C TRP A 105 2.40 3.28 2.39
N SER A 106 1.38 4.10 2.58
CA SER A 106 0.74 4.38 3.87
C SER A 106 -0.77 4.42 3.69
N GLY A 107 -1.49 3.65 4.50
CA GLY A 107 -2.91 3.45 4.28
C GLY A 107 -3.62 2.64 5.35
N GLN A 108 -4.78 2.11 4.98
CA GLN A 108 -5.65 1.34 5.86
C GLN A 108 -6.25 0.12 5.16
N ALA A 109 -6.42 -0.95 5.95
CA ALA A 109 -7.06 -2.19 5.55
C ALA A 109 -8.49 -2.22 6.11
N GLN A 110 -9.49 -2.34 5.24
CA GLN A 110 -10.91 -2.24 5.59
C GLN A 110 -11.78 -3.09 4.68
N THR A 111 -12.84 -3.68 5.23
CA THR A 111 -13.88 -4.36 4.46
C THR A 111 -14.95 -3.33 4.09
N ILE A 112 -15.09 -3.03 2.80
CA ILE A 112 -16.03 -2.05 2.26
C ILE A 112 -17.05 -2.81 1.42
N ASN A 113 -18.33 -2.76 1.79
CA ASN A 113 -19.42 -3.47 1.09
C ASN A 113 -19.15 -4.99 0.92
N GLY A 114 -18.56 -5.61 1.95
CA GLY A 114 -18.21 -7.05 1.93
C GLY A 114 -16.94 -7.39 1.13
N VAL A 115 -16.21 -6.38 0.63
CA VAL A 115 -14.96 -6.56 -0.11
C VAL A 115 -13.79 -6.08 0.73
N ASP A 116 -12.81 -6.94 0.95
CA ASP A 116 -11.57 -6.59 1.63
C ASP A 116 -10.67 -5.74 0.74
N GLN A 117 -10.24 -4.59 1.26
CA GLN A 117 -9.42 -3.64 0.53
C GLN A 117 -8.31 -3.04 1.40
N ILE A 118 -7.14 -2.80 0.79
CA ILE A 118 -6.12 -1.90 1.32
C ILE A 118 -6.12 -0.65 0.44
N ASN A 119 -6.45 0.49 1.04
CA ASN A 119 -6.39 1.80 0.38
C ASN A 119 -5.16 2.53 0.89
N ALA A 120 -4.18 2.79 0.03
CA ALA A 120 -2.91 3.38 0.43
C ALA A 120 -2.42 4.44 -0.55
N PHE A 121 -2.01 5.59 -0.01
CA PHE A 121 -1.21 6.55 -0.76
C PHE A 121 0.22 6.09 -0.80
N TRP A 122 0.90 6.39 -1.90
CA TRP A 122 2.31 6.05 -2.07
C TRP A 122 3.16 7.26 -2.43
N LEU A 123 4.42 7.19 -2.02
CA LEU A 123 5.50 8.06 -2.48
C LEU A 123 6.53 7.18 -3.18
N LEU A 124 6.82 7.47 -4.44
CA LEU A 124 7.89 6.84 -5.22
C LEU A 124 9.01 7.87 -5.39
N THR A 125 10.13 7.67 -4.72
CA THR A 125 11.32 8.52 -4.88
C THR A 125 12.33 7.81 -5.76
N VAL A 126 12.78 8.50 -6.81
CA VAL A 126 13.83 8.05 -7.73
C VAL A 126 15.10 8.83 -7.43
N GLU A 127 16.25 8.16 -7.43
CA GLU A 127 17.56 8.82 -7.32
C GLU A 127 17.70 9.85 -8.44
N SER A 128 17.97 11.10 -8.08
CA SER A 128 18.11 12.22 -9.00
C SER A 128 19.39 13.00 -8.73
N ASN A 129 19.80 13.81 -9.70
CA ASN A 129 20.82 14.83 -9.47
C ASN A 129 20.30 15.89 -8.47
N PRO A 130 21.19 16.57 -7.71
CA PRO A 130 20.78 17.53 -6.68
C PRO A 130 19.89 18.68 -7.18
N ASP A 131 20.11 19.18 -8.40
CA ASP A 131 19.32 20.20 -9.08
C ASP A 131 17.90 19.72 -9.46
N MET A 132 17.73 18.40 -9.51
CA MET A 132 16.50 17.70 -9.89
C MET A 132 15.72 17.15 -8.69
N ASN A 133 16.22 17.30 -7.45
CA ASN A 133 15.58 16.79 -6.23
C ASN A 133 14.12 17.23 -6.07
N TRP A 134 13.75 18.40 -6.60
CA TRP A 134 12.42 18.98 -6.44
C TRP A 134 11.29 18.16 -7.08
N TYR A 135 11.58 17.35 -8.12
CA TYR A 135 10.57 16.48 -8.77
C TYR A 135 10.85 14.99 -8.58
N ALA A 136 11.87 14.62 -7.81
CA ALA A 136 12.33 13.24 -7.65
C ALA A 136 11.30 12.31 -6.98
N THR A 137 10.28 12.88 -6.33
CA THR A 137 9.24 12.13 -5.63
C THR A 137 7.89 12.29 -6.30
N HIS A 138 7.36 11.18 -6.78
CA HIS A 138 6.01 11.06 -7.30
C HIS A 138 5.06 10.60 -6.20
N VAL A 139 3.80 10.99 -6.33
CA VAL A 139 2.71 10.63 -5.42
C VAL A 139 1.52 10.09 -6.20
N GLY A 140 0.83 9.14 -5.59
CA GLY A 140 -0.43 8.61 -6.08
C GLY A 140 -1.09 7.73 -5.02
N GLN A 141 -2.06 6.94 -5.45
CA GLN A 141 -2.79 5.99 -4.62
C GLN A 141 -2.83 4.64 -5.32
N ASP A 142 -2.83 3.56 -4.55
CA ASP A 142 -3.19 2.22 -5.00
C ASP A 142 -4.37 1.71 -4.16
N VAL A 143 -5.21 0.88 -4.79
CA VAL A 143 -6.26 0.10 -4.11
C VAL A 143 -5.98 -1.38 -4.32
N PHE A 144 -5.64 -2.08 -3.24
CA PHE A 144 -5.41 -3.50 -3.28
C PHE A 144 -6.66 -4.27 -2.86
N THR A 145 -6.98 -5.35 -3.58
CA THR A 145 -8.08 -6.26 -3.24
C THR A 145 -7.63 -7.71 -3.28
N ARG A 146 -8.46 -8.64 -2.76
CA ARG A 146 -8.17 -10.08 -2.76
C ARG A 146 -8.34 -10.76 -4.13
N THR A 147 -9.06 -10.12 -5.04
CA THR A 147 -9.38 -10.68 -6.36
C THR A 147 -8.69 -9.87 -7.44
N ARG A 148 -7.97 -10.53 -8.35
CA ARG A 148 -7.31 -9.83 -9.46
C ARG A 148 -8.38 -9.14 -10.33
N PRO A 149 -8.19 -7.85 -10.69
CA PRO A 149 -9.02 -7.20 -11.69
C PRO A 149 -8.96 -7.94 -13.05
N THR A 150 -10.03 -7.81 -13.84
CA THR A 150 -10.03 -8.29 -15.23
C THR A 150 -9.09 -7.45 -16.09
N ASP A 151 -8.62 -8.00 -17.21
CA ASP A 151 -7.69 -7.28 -18.10
C ASP A 151 -8.33 -5.99 -18.66
N GLU A 152 -9.63 -6.01 -18.97
CA GLU A 152 -10.39 -4.82 -19.36
C GLU A 152 -10.34 -3.70 -18.30
N VAL A 153 -10.49 -4.06 -17.02
CA VAL A 153 -10.40 -3.09 -15.90
C VAL A 153 -8.98 -2.55 -15.78
N ILE A 154 -7.97 -3.41 -15.92
CA ILE A 154 -6.56 -3.01 -15.87
C ILE A 154 -6.25 -2.04 -17.01
N GLU A 155 -6.64 -2.35 -18.24
CA GLU A 155 -6.43 -1.50 -19.42
C GLU A 155 -7.05 -0.12 -19.24
N ARG A 156 -8.26 -0.04 -18.69
CA ARG A 156 -8.91 1.23 -18.37
C ARG A 156 -8.14 2.02 -17.30
N ASN A 157 -7.67 1.34 -16.25
CA ASN A 157 -6.95 1.99 -15.15
C ASN A 157 -5.58 2.52 -15.61
N LEU A 158 -4.91 1.84 -16.55
CA LEU A 158 -3.63 2.30 -17.11
C LEU A 158 -3.70 3.66 -17.79
N GLN A 159 -4.89 4.10 -18.20
CA GLN A 159 -5.10 5.41 -18.82
C GLN A 159 -5.25 6.55 -17.81
N SER A 160 -5.47 6.25 -16.53
CA SER A 160 -5.89 7.25 -15.53
C SER A 160 -5.14 7.18 -14.20
N VAL A 161 -4.52 6.04 -13.86
CA VAL A 161 -3.84 5.81 -12.59
C VAL A 161 -2.33 6.00 -12.75
N ARG A 162 -1.72 6.70 -11.79
CA ARG A 162 -0.26 6.84 -11.71
C ARG A 162 0.35 5.53 -11.22
N GLN A 163 1.47 5.13 -11.81
CA GLN A 163 2.17 3.92 -11.40
C GLN A 163 3.02 4.19 -10.15
N SER A 164 2.84 3.37 -9.12
CA SER A 164 3.68 3.35 -7.91
C SER A 164 5.01 2.63 -8.13
N HIS A 165 5.22 2.10 -9.32
CA HIS A 165 6.37 1.31 -9.74
C HIS A 165 7.16 2.10 -10.79
N PRO A 166 8.50 2.11 -10.70
CA PRO A 166 9.34 2.80 -11.65
C PRO A 166 9.27 2.16 -13.02
#